data_AF-A9IQ99-F1
#
_entry.id   AF-A9IQ99-F1
#
_cell.length_a   1.000
_cell.length_b   1.000
_cell.length_c   1.000
_cell.angle_alpha   90.00
_cell.angle_beta   90.00
_cell.angle_gamma   90.00
#
_symmetry.space_group_name_H-M   'P 1'
#
loop_
_entity.id
_entity.type
_entity.pdbx_description
1 polymer ?
#
loop_
_entity_poly.entity_id
_entity_poly.type
_entity_poly.pdbx_seq_one_letter_code
_entity_poly.pdbx_strand_id
1 'polypeptide(L)'
;MMITNILTVIVLFVNYFAGWSTLLLNYPIVFCYLSLALVSLMSLLVKKPFTIFYASAGVSEEKRKHILFYLINKYITWIWVIIFFANGLLVAFFSCSPQLWCVTMGLICAGILFSQYLPNIMQYFYRIKHHGA
;
A
#
# COMPACT_ATOMS: atom_id res chain seq x y z
N MET A 1 7.59 1.32 11.92
CA MET A 1 7.48 1.52 10.45
C MET A 1 8.76 2.13 9.86
N MET A 2 9.37 3.12 10.52
CA MET A 2 10.68 3.67 10.10
C MET A 2 11.80 2.62 10.12
N ILE A 3 11.84 1.78 11.16
CA ILE A 3 12.85 0.72 11.31
C ILE A 3 12.76 -0.32 10.19
N THR A 4 11.57 -0.75 9.78
CA THR A 4 11.40 -1.73 8.69
C THR A 4 11.80 -1.18 7.33
N ASN A 5 11.47 0.08 7.01
CA ASN A 5 11.89 0.71 5.75
C ASN A 5 13.42 0.90 5.68
N ILE A 6 14.04 1.32 6.79
CA ILE A 6 15.51 1.42 6.89
C ILE A 6 16.15 0.04 6.72
N LEU A 7 15.57 -1.01 7.33
CA LEU A 7 16.07 -2.37 7.19
C LEU A 7 16.01 -2.85 5.73
N THR A 8 14.90 -2.60 5.02
CA THR A 8 14.76 -2.97 3.60
C THR A 8 15.79 -2.25 2.73
N VAL A 9 16.04 -0.96 2.99
CA VAL A 9 17.07 -0.18 2.29
C VAL A 9 18.46 -0.73 2.58
N ILE A 10 18.78 -1.05 3.84
CA ILE A 10 20.08 -1.64 4.22
C ILE A 10 20.26 -3.00 3.56
N VAL A 11 19.23 -3.86 3.54
CA VAL A 11 19.30 -5.18 2.89
C VAL A 11 19.50 -5.04 1.38
N LEU A 12 18.78 -4.14 0.71
CA LEU A 12 18.96 -3.86 -0.71
C LEU A 12 20.37 -3.32 -1.02
N PHE A 13 20.86 -2.39 -0.20
CA PHE A 13 22.15 -1.75 -0.37
C PHE A 13 23.32 -2.70 -0.12
N VAL A 14 23.28 -3.47 0.99
CA VAL A 14 24.28 -4.50 1.28
C VAL A 14 24.26 -5.57 0.19
N ASN A 15 23.09 -5.99 -0.29
CA ASN A 15 23.01 -6.98 -1.36
C ASN A 15 23.58 -6.46 -2.70
N TYR A 16 23.38 -5.17 -3.02
CA TYR A 16 23.95 -4.56 -4.21
C TYR A 16 25.49 -4.59 -4.21
N PHE A 17 26.13 -4.31 -3.07
CA PHE A 17 27.59 -4.32 -2.94
C PHE A 17 28.19 -5.71 -2.74
N ALA A 18 27.53 -6.58 -1.98
CA ALA A 18 28.06 -7.89 -1.62
C ALA A 18 27.67 -9.01 -2.61
N GLY A 19 26.69 -8.76 -3.48
CA GLY A 19 26.21 -9.70 -4.49
C GLY A 19 25.60 -10.99 -3.93
N TRP A 20 25.14 -10.99 -2.68
CA TRP A 20 24.68 -12.18 -1.97
C TRP A 20 23.44 -12.84 -2.58
N SER A 21 22.57 -12.06 -3.22
CA SER A 21 21.38 -12.55 -3.90
C SER A 21 21.33 -12.00 -5.31
N THR A 22 21.52 -12.91 -6.27
CA THR A 22 21.35 -12.67 -7.70
C THR A 22 19.94 -12.21 -8.05
N LEU A 23 18.94 -12.61 -7.26
CA LEU A 23 17.54 -12.27 -7.48
C LEU A 23 17.28 -10.78 -7.22
N LEU A 24 17.87 -10.24 -6.15
CA LEU A 24 17.80 -8.81 -5.80
C LEU A 24 18.62 -7.93 -6.76
N LEU A 25 19.72 -8.45 -7.30
CA LEU A 25 20.53 -7.77 -8.31
C LEU A 25 19.80 -7.69 -9.67
N ASN A 26 19.17 -8.79 -10.09
CA ASN A 26 18.54 -8.89 -11.40
C ASN A 26 17.11 -8.33 -11.44
N TYR A 27 16.38 -8.35 -10.31
CA TYR A 27 14.98 -7.93 -10.24
C TYR A 27 14.66 -6.98 -9.08
N PRO A 28 15.41 -5.86 -8.91
CA PRO A 28 15.25 -4.97 -7.75
C PRO A 28 13.85 -4.34 -7.68
N ILE A 29 13.26 -3.98 -8.81
CA ILE A 29 11.94 -3.32 -8.88
C ILE A 29 10.83 -4.30 -8.49
N VAL A 30 10.88 -5.52 -9.02
CA VAL A 30 9.92 -6.59 -8.70
C VAL A 30 9.96 -6.88 -7.20
N PHE A 31 11.16 -7.03 -6.65
CA PHE A 31 11.35 -7.29 -5.22
C PHE A 31 10.77 -6.17 -4.35
N CYS A 32 10.94 -4.91 -4.76
CA CYS A 32 10.38 -3.77 -4.05
C CYS A 32 8.85 -3.82 -3.99
N TYR A 33 8.19 -4.00 -5.14
CA TYR A 33 6.73 -4.10 -5.21
C TYR A 33 6.18 -5.28 -4.41
N LEU A 34 6.80 -6.46 -4.52
CA LEU A 34 6.38 -7.63 -3.75
C LEU A 34 6.61 -7.44 -2.25
N SER A 35 7.69 -6.77 -1.85
CA SER A 35 7.93 -6.42 -0.45
C SER A 35 6.86 -5.46 0.09
N LEU A 36 6.48 -4.45 -0.70
CA LEU A 36 5.41 -3.51 -0.34
C LEU A 36 4.05 -4.22 -0.25
N ALA A 37 3.75 -5.12 -1.19
CA ALA A 37 2.55 -5.95 -1.16
C ALA A 37 2.50 -6.82 0.11
N LEU A 38 3.62 -7.48 0.43
CA LEU A 38 3.74 -8.34 1.61
C LEU A 38 3.61 -7.54 2.91
N VAL A 39 4.30 -6.41 3.06
CA VAL A 39 4.21 -5.55 4.25
C VAL A 39 2.79 -5.03 4.41
N SER A 40 2.15 -4.61 3.32
CA SER A 40 0.75 -4.16 3.34
C SER A 40 -0.19 -5.28 3.76
N LEU A 41 0.00 -6.49 3.25
CA LEU A 41 -0.79 -7.66 3.61
C LEU A 41 -0.58 -8.06 5.08
N MET A 42 0.67 -8.11 5.54
CA MET A 42 0.99 -8.39 6.93
C MET A 42 0.36 -7.36 7.87
N SER A 43 0.31 -6.08 7.48
CA SER A 43 -0.35 -5.03 8.25
C SER A 43 -1.86 -5.31 8.45
N LEU A 44 -2.52 -5.92 7.45
CA LEU A 44 -3.91 -6.36 7.55
C LEU A 44 -4.06 -7.58 8.46
N LEU A 45 -3.15 -8.55 8.36
CA LEU A 45 -3.16 -9.77 9.16
C LEU A 45 -2.98 -9.47 10.66
N VAL A 46 -2.11 -8.52 11.00
CA VAL A 46 -1.94 -8.05 12.38
C VAL A 46 -3.02 -7.06 12.82
N LYS A 47 -4.06 -6.85 12.00
CA LYS A 47 -5.18 -5.93 12.25
C LYS A 47 -4.73 -4.48 12.53
N LYS A 48 -3.59 -4.06 11.95
CA LYS A 48 -3.08 -2.69 12.01
C LYS A 48 -2.74 -2.21 10.59
N PRO A 49 -3.75 -1.92 9.76
CA PRO A 49 -3.56 -1.44 8.40
C PRO A 49 -2.57 -0.27 8.37
N PHE A 50 -1.54 -0.34 7.51
CA PHE A 50 -0.47 0.66 7.53
C PHE A 50 -0.96 2.09 7.23
N THR A 51 -2.08 2.23 6.50
CA THR A 51 -2.65 3.53 6.14
C THR A 51 -3.16 4.30 7.36
N ILE A 52 -3.47 3.62 8.48
CA ILE A 52 -3.90 4.26 9.72
C ILE A 52 -2.86 5.27 10.22
N PHE A 53 -1.57 4.97 10.07
CA PHE A 53 -0.50 5.83 10.54
C PHE A 53 -0.42 7.15 9.79
N TYR A 54 -0.79 7.17 8.51
CA TYR A 54 -0.84 8.38 7.70
C TYR A 54 -2.17 9.11 7.89
N ALA A 55 -3.28 8.37 7.90
CA ALA A 55 -4.61 8.94 8.09
C ALA A 55 -4.81 9.54 9.48
N SER A 56 -4.12 9.04 10.51
CA SER A 56 -4.23 9.57 11.86
C SER A 56 -3.80 11.05 11.91
N ALA A 57 -2.74 11.45 11.22
CA ALA A 57 -2.21 12.82 11.24
C ALA A 57 -3.27 13.90 10.94
N GLY A 58 -4.25 13.60 10.07
CA GLY A 58 -5.31 14.54 9.66
C GLY A 58 -6.67 14.37 10.35
N VAL A 59 -6.80 13.45 11.31
CA VAL A 59 -8.09 13.09 11.93
C VAL A 59 -8.04 13.24 13.44
N SER A 60 -9.09 13.79 14.07
CA SER A 60 -9.18 13.96 15.52
C SER A 60 -9.18 12.62 16.28
N GLU A 61 -8.65 12.64 17.51
CA GLU A 61 -8.57 11.48 18.42
C GLU A 61 -9.90 10.71 18.55
N GLU A 62 -11.02 11.43 18.71
CA GLU A 62 -12.35 10.83 18.83
C GLU A 62 -12.75 10.04 17.57
N LYS A 63 -12.52 10.62 16.39
CA LYS A 63 -12.82 9.97 15.10
C LYS A 63 -11.90 8.77 14.85
N ARG A 64 -10.65 8.80 15.34
CA ARG A 64 -9.70 7.67 15.22
C ARG A 64 -10.17 6.42 15.97
N LYS A 65 -10.90 6.59 17.08
CA LYS A 65 -11.43 5.48 17.89
C LYS A 65 -12.66 4.82 17.26
N HIS A 66 -13.30 5.48 16.29
CA HIS A 66 -14.50 4.98 15.66
C HIS A 66 -14.22 3.79 14.73
N ILE A 67 -15.06 2.75 14.77
CA ILE A 67 -14.88 1.53 13.95
C ILE A 67 -14.81 1.81 12.45
N LEU A 68 -15.54 2.82 11.98
CA LEU A 68 -15.52 3.25 10.58
C LEU A 68 -14.13 3.71 10.13
N PHE A 69 -13.36 4.36 11.00
CA PHE A 69 -12.00 4.80 10.68
C PHE A 69 -11.09 3.60 10.42
N TYR A 70 -11.21 2.55 11.23
CA TYR A 70 -10.50 1.28 11.00
C TYR A 70 -10.93 0.62 9.68
N LEU A 71 -12.24 0.53 9.41
CA LEU A 71 -12.75 -0.11 8.20
C LEU A 71 -12.31 0.59 6.92
N ILE A 72 -12.40 1.93 6.87
CA ILE A 72 -11.92 2.73 5.73
C ILE A 72 -10.45 2.40 5.45
N ASN A 73 -9.60 2.48 6.48
CA ASN A 73 -8.17 2.21 6.34
C ASN A 73 -7.87 0.76 5.95
N LYS A 74 -8.65 -0.20 6.45
CA LYS A 74 -8.56 -1.60 6.04
C LYS A 74 -8.82 -1.76 4.54
N TYR A 75 -9.85 -1.11 3.99
CA TYR A 75 -10.15 -1.19 2.55
C TYR A 75 -9.10 -0.48 1.70
N ILE A 76 -8.64 0.71 2.11
CA ILE A 76 -7.56 1.42 1.41
C ILE A 76 -6.30 0.56 1.38
N THR A 77 -5.93 -0.05 2.51
CA THR A 77 -4.77 -0.95 2.58
C THR A 77 -4.93 -2.17 1.67
N TRP A 78 -6.12 -2.75 1.57
CA TRP A 78 -6.38 -3.83 0.60
C TRP A 78 -6.17 -3.40 -0.86
N ILE A 79 -6.62 -2.19 -1.21
CA ILE A 79 -6.39 -1.63 -2.56
C ILE A 79 -4.87 -1.53 -2.83
N TRP A 80 -4.10 -1.05 -1.86
CA TRP A 80 -2.64 -0.98 -1.98
C TRP A 80 -1.97 -2.36 -2.11
N VAL A 81 -2.43 -3.39 -1.38
CA VAL A 81 -1.95 -4.77 -1.56
C VAL A 81 -2.12 -5.20 -3.02
N ILE A 82 -3.30 -4.97 -3.60
CA ILE A 82 -3.62 -5.37 -4.97
C ILE A 82 -2.74 -4.60 -5.97
N ILE A 83 -2.60 -3.28 -5.80
CA ILE A 83 -1.79 -2.44 -6.69
C ILE A 83 -0.32 -2.84 -6.66
N PHE A 84 0.26 -3.00 -5.46
CA PHE A 84 1.67 -3.41 -5.33
C PHE A 84 1.90 -4.81 -5.88
N PHE A 85 1.00 -5.74 -5.62
CA PHE A 85 1.11 -7.10 -6.16
C PHE A 85 0.99 -7.10 -7.69
N ALA A 86 0.01 -6.40 -8.25
CA ALA A 86 -0.17 -6.28 -9.70
C ALA A 86 1.05 -5.63 -10.37
N ASN A 87 1.57 -4.53 -9.81
CA ASN A 87 2.78 -3.89 -10.32
C ASN A 87 4.00 -4.81 -10.24
N GLY A 88 4.14 -5.58 -9.16
CA GLY A 88 5.19 -6.58 -9.02
C GLY A 88 5.14 -7.64 -10.12
N LEU A 89 3.95 -8.18 -10.41
CA LEU A 89 3.76 -9.16 -11.50
C LEU A 89 3.99 -8.52 -12.88
N LEU A 90 3.46 -7.33 -13.13
CA LEU A 90 3.64 -6.63 -14.39
C LEU A 90 5.12 -6.40 -14.71
N VAL A 91 5.91 -5.94 -13.72
CA VAL A 91 7.35 -5.72 -13.92
C VAL A 91 8.13 -7.03 -14.00
N ALA A 92 7.63 -8.12 -13.43
CA ALA A 92 8.28 -9.44 -13.51
C ALA A 92 8.12 -10.10 -14.89
N PHE A 93 6.98 -9.91 -15.54
CA PHE A 93 6.64 -10.62 -16.78
C PHE A 93 6.82 -9.79 -18.05
N PHE A 94 6.84 -8.46 -17.97
CA PHE A 94 6.93 -7.59 -19.13
C PHE A 94 8.26 -6.82 -19.17
N SER A 95 8.77 -6.62 -20.39
CA SER A 95 9.96 -5.82 -20.64
C SER A 95 9.74 -4.37 -20.21
N CYS A 96 10.79 -3.76 -19.67
CA CYS A 96 10.77 -2.36 -19.27
C CYS A 96 10.54 -1.47 -20.50
N SER A 97 9.30 -0.99 -20.65
CA SER A 97 8.85 -0.17 -21.77
C SER A 97 8.10 1.06 -21.25
N PRO A 98 8.09 2.19 -21.99
CA PRO A 98 7.34 3.37 -21.58
C PRO A 98 5.86 3.10 -21.29
N GLN A 99 5.25 2.18 -22.05
CA GLN A 99 3.85 1.76 -21.88
C GLN A 99 3.64 1.08 -20.53
N LEU A 100 4.53 0.17 -20.14
CA LEU A 100 4.49 -0.49 -18.84
C LEU A 100 4.64 0.52 -17.68
N TRP A 101 5.51 1.52 -17.85
CA TRP A 101 5.65 2.62 -16.90
C TRP A 101 4.36 3.43 -16.77
N CYS A 102 3.70 3.75 -17.87
CA CYS A 102 2.40 4.44 -17.82
C CYS A 102 1.33 3.62 -17.09
N VAL A 103 1.28 2.30 -17.33
CA VAL A 103 0.31 1.41 -16.65
C VAL A 103 0.60 1.35 -15.15
N THR A 104 1.85 1.11 -14.76
CA THR A 104 2.23 0.99 -13.34
C THR A 104 1.99 2.31 -12.59
N MET A 105 2.32 3.45 -13.19
CA MET A 105 2.01 4.78 -12.64
C MET A 105 0.51 5.05 -12.59
N GLY A 106 -0.24 4.66 -13.62
CA GLY A 106 -1.70 4.78 -13.65
C GLY A 106 -2.36 4.03 -12.49
N LEU A 107 -1.88 2.82 -12.17
CA LEU A 107 -2.36 2.06 -11.01
C LEU A 107 -2.05 2.76 -9.70
N ILE A 108 -0.86 3.34 -9.54
CA ILE A 108 -0.50 4.13 -8.35
C ILE A 108 -1.41 5.37 -8.22
N CYS A 109 -1.61 6.12 -9.30
CA CYS A 109 -2.51 7.27 -9.33
C CYS A 109 -3.94 6.87 -8.95
N ALA A 110 -4.44 5.76 -9.47
CA ALA A 110 -5.75 5.23 -9.08
C ALA A 110 -5.81 4.93 -7.58
N GLY A 111 -4.79 4.28 -7.01
CA GLY A 111 -4.69 4.03 -5.56
C GLY A 111 -4.73 5.29 -4.71
N ILE A 112 -4.07 6.36 -5.17
CA ILE A 112 -4.10 7.68 -4.50
C ILE A 112 -5.51 8.26 -4.55
N LEU A 113 -6.15 8.28 -5.73
CA LEU A 113 -7.52 8.79 -5.87
C LEU A 113 -8.49 8.00 -4.98
N PHE A 114 -8.41 6.67 -4.99
CA PHE A 114 -9.22 5.83 -4.09
C PHE A 114 -8.98 6.18 -2.62
N SER A 115 -7.73 6.38 -2.21
CA SER A 115 -7.39 6.77 -0.84
C SER A 115 -8.02 8.11 -0.42
N GLN A 116 -8.22 9.03 -1.36
CA GLN A 116 -8.84 10.33 -1.12
C GLN A 116 -10.37 10.27 -1.08
N TYR A 117 -11.00 9.55 -2.02
CA TYR A 117 -12.46 9.58 -2.18
C TYR A 117 -13.20 8.53 -1.35
N LEU A 118 -12.61 7.35 -1.13
CA LEU A 118 -13.26 6.24 -0.41
C LEU A 118 -13.74 6.62 1.01
N PRO A 119 -12.99 7.39 1.82
CA PRO A 119 -13.45 7.80 3.15
C PRO A 119 -14.79 8.54 3.11
N ASN A 120 -14.95 9.49 2.18
CA ASN A 120 -16.16 10.30 2.06
C ASN A 120 -17.37 9.47 1.64
N ILE A 121 -17.17 8.56 0.68
CA ILE A 121 -18.20 7.64 0.20
C ILE A 121 -18.67 6.73 1.34
N MET A 122 -17.74 6.13 2.08
CA MET A 122 -18.08 5.25 3.19
C MET A 122 -18.79 5.98 4.33
N GLN A 123 -18.37 7.20 4.65
CA GLN A 123 -19.05 8.04 5.65
C GLN A 123 -20.46 8.44 5.21
N TYR A 124 -20.68 8.69 3.93
CA TYR A 124 -22.00 8.97 3.38
C TYR A 124 -22.95 7.77 3.56
N PHE A 125 -22.55 6.59 3.09
CA PHE A 125 -23.36 5.37 3.25
C PHE A 125 -23.60 5.00 4.71
N TYR A 126 -22.60 5.19 5.58
CA TYR A 126 -22.74 4.96 7.02
C TYR A 126 -23.80 5.88 7.65
N ARG A 127 -23.78 7.18 7.32
CA ARG A 127 -24.78 8.15 7.81
C ARG A 127 -26.19 7.79 7.35
N ILE A 128 -26.39 7.45 6.09
CA ILE A 128 -27.71 7.05 5.57
C ILE A 128 -28.24 5.83 6.33
N LYS A 129 -27.40 4.81 6.53
CA LYS A 129 -27.81 3.58 7.20
C LYS A 129 -28.21 3.78 8.67
N HIS A 130 -27.60 4.75 9.37
CA HIS A 130 -27.80 4.95 10.81
C HIS A 130 -28.67 6.17 11.18
N HIS A 131 -28.96 7.09 10.26
CA HIS A 131 -29.81 8.27 10.51
C HIS A 131 -31.04 8.34 9.60
N GLY A 132 -31.18 7.40 8.65
CA GLY A 132 -32.36 7.26 7.79
C GLY A 132 -33.37 6.21 8.27
N ALA A 133 -33.27 5.75 9.52
CA ALA A 133 -34.18 4.79 10.16
C ALA A 133 -34.87 5.43 11.36
#